data_AF-A0A177AM01-F1
#
_entry.id   AF-A0A177AM01-F1
#
_cell.length_a   1.000
_cell.length_b   1.000
_cell.length_c   1.000
_cell.angle_alpha   90.00
_cell.angle_beta   90.00
_cell.angle_gamma   90.00
#
_symmetry.space_group_name_H-M   'P 1'
#
loop_
_entity.id
_entity.type
_entity.pdbx_description
1 polymer ?
#
loop_
_entity_poly.entity_id
_entity_poly.type
_entity_poly.pdbx_seq_one_letter_code
_entity_poly.pdbx_strand_id
1 'polypeptide(L)'
;MTAVPTGDMANLLITLIPGRYMAKVSLENARFLEYIICSRSWLYAQTYISKLRLADPSLAKTKNHETASLPFLVENLVKNWEIEASFKPDISDWRTIDHSNYTFSVNGGPPQSAEHMLSVGTYNAIIAPNEFYSPEHADFASSHKTFKRMMPAFAWEVLEVYSGPPLVAFKWRHWGEMKRDYVSLNDKGEKVTVPAHGATIDIQGVTIARVNASMQIQSIETFFDPLEMFRQIAPNGIPGKTTVAPEGGAEACPFLAGKE
;
A
#
# COMPACT_ATOMS: atom_id res chain seq x y z
N MET A 1 -25.60 2.53 -63.08
CA MET A 1 -26.49 2.31 -61.92
C MET A 1 -25.64 1.79 -60.76
N THR A 2 -26.02 2.14 -59.53
CA THR A 2 -25.61 1.61 -58.19
C THR A 2 -24.23 1.93 -57.59
N ALA A 3 -24.26 2.88 -56.64
CA ALA A 3 -23.86 2.83 -55.21
C ALA A 3 -22.44 2.44 -54.70
N VAL A 4 -22.02 3.24 -53.69
CA VAL A 4 -20.88 3.21 -52.72
C VAL A 4 -21.06 2.01 -51.74
N PRO A 5 -20.02 1.38 -51.08
CA PRO A 5 -19.14 2.07 -50.11
C PRO A 5 -17.70 1.57 -49.80
N THR A 6 -16.94 2.50 -49.17
CA THR A 6 -15.90 2.39 -48.10
C THR A 6 -14.97 1.15 -48.10
N GLY A 7 -13.65 1.25 -48.14
CA GLY A 7 -12.78 2.12 -47.34
C GLY A 7 -12.02 1.24 -46.33
N ASP A 8 -10.92 0.61 -46.77
CA ASP A 8 -9.97 -0.10 -45.90
C ASP A 8 -8.58 -0.07 -46.55
N MET A 9 -7.67 0.72 -45.97
CA MET A 9 -6.28 0.86 -46.44
C MET A 9 -5.38 1.11 -45.23
N ALA A 10 -4.65 0.08 -44.81
CA ALA A 10 -3.18 0.03 -44.98
C ALA A 10 -2.52 -0.91 -43.96
N ASN A 11 -2.04 -2.05 -44.47
CA ASN A 11 -0.82 -2.69 -44.00
C ASN A 11 0.38 -1.75 -44.28
N LEU A 12 1.30 -1.57 -43.33
CA LEU A 12 2.75 -1.75 -43.60
C LEU A 12 3.62 -1.78 -42.31
N LEU A 13 4.34 -2.89 -42.18
CA LEU A 13 5.56 -3.23 -41.41
C LEU A 13 6.39 -2.12 -40.75
N ILE A 14 6.88 -2.40 -39.51
CA ILE A 14 8.31 -2.32 -39.08
C ILE A 14 8.51 -3.36 -37.94
N THR A 15 8.95 -4.60 -38.22
CA THR A 15 10.33 -5.15 -38.11
C THR A 15 10.99 -5.09 -36.71
N LEU A 16 11.30 -6.29 -36.21
CA LEU A 16 11.97 -6.66 -34.96
C LEU A 16 13.44 -6.19 -34.86
N ILE A 17 13.88 -5.86 -33.64
CA ILE A 17 15.28 -5.96 -33.20
C ILE A 17 15.31 -6.78 -31.89
N PRO A 18 16.01 -7.93 -31.82
CA PRO A 18 16.19 -8.70 -30.59
C PRO A 18 17.58 -8.45 -29.96
N GLY A 19 17.66 -8.21 -28.65
CA GLY A 19 18.93 -8.38 -27.93
C GLY A 19 19.09 -7.64 -26.59
N ARG A 20 19.27 -8.44 -25.51
CA ARG A 20 19.91 -8.16 -24.19
C ARG A 20 19.17 -7.16 -23.29
N TYR A 21 18.64 -7.50 -22.12
CA TYR A 21 19.17 -8.31 -21.02
C TYR A 21 18.01 -9.07 -20.34
N MET A 22 18.06 -10.40 -20.32
CA MET A 22 17.22 -11.20 -19.43
C MET A 22 18.07 -11.61 -18.21
N ALA A 23 17.91 -10.88 -17.09
CA ALA A 23 18.22 -11.45 -15.79
C ALA A 23 17.27 -12.64 -15.57
N LYS A 24 17.83 -13.79 -15.17
CA LYS A 24 17.10 -15.04 -14.91
C LYS A 24 16.00 -14.82 -13.86
N VAL A 25 14.81 -14.49 -14.34
CA VAL A 25 13.56 -14.62 -13.60
C VAL A 25 13.11 -16.07 -13.80
N SER A 26 13.05 -16.83 -12.70
CA SER A 26 12.59 -18.22 -12.64
C SER A 26 11.33 -18.43 -13.49
N LEU A 27 11.24 -19.57 -14.20
CA LEU A 27 10.12 -19.94 -15.07
C LEU A 27 8.74 -19.94 -14.37
N GLU A 28 8.69 -19.94 -13.04
CA GLU A 28 7.45 -19.72 -12.27
C GLU A 28 6.92 -18.28 -12.35
N ASN A 29 7.80 -17.29 -12.53
CA ASN A 29 7.43 -15.88 -12.69
C ASN A 29 7.05 -15.54 -14.16
N ALA A 30 7.49 -16.35 -15.14
CA ALA A 30 7.17 -16.14 -16.55
C ALA A 30 5.70 -16.43 -16.89
N ARG A 31 5.07 -17.39 -16.18
CA ARG A 31 3.61 -17.62 -16.27
C ARG A 31 2.77 -16.49 -15.67
N PHE A 32 3.40 -15.59 -14.92
CA PHE A 32 2.76 -14.42 -14.33
C PHE A 32 2.74 -13.22 -15.31
N LEU A 33 3.66 -13.17 -16.27
CA LEU A 33 3.77 -12.09 -17.26
C LEU A 33 2.90 -12.32 -18.51
N GLU A 34 2.62 -13.57 -18.91
CA GLU A 34 1.71 -13.87 -20.04
C GLU A 34 0.23 -13.56 -19.75
N TYR A 35 -0.15 -13.28 -18.50
CA TYR A 35 -1.54 -13.01 -18.13
C TYR A 35 -1.96 -11.53 -18.23
N ILE A 36 -1.04 -10.61 -18.53
CA ILE A 36 -1.32 -9.16 -18.51
C ILE A 36 -0.66 -8.46 -19.70
N ILE A 37 -1.09 -8.79 -20.92
CA ILE A 37 -0.93 -7.93 -22.09
C ILE A 37 -2.25 -7.93 -22.85
N CYS A 38 -3.22 -7.14 -22.39
CA CYS A 38 -4.31 -6.58 -23.21
C CYS A 38 -5.15 -5.63 -22.36
N SER A 39 -5.84 -4.70 -23.02
CA SER A 39 -6.71 -3.59 -22.57
C SER A 39 -7.80 -3.85 -21.50
N ARG A 40 -7.76 -4.97 -20.77
CA ARG A 40 -8.66 -5.37 -19.67
C ARG A 40 -8.23 -4.90 -18.28
N SER A 41 -7.14 -4.13 -18.17
CA SER A 41 -6.51 -3.71 -16.92
C SER A 41 -7.40 -2.85 -16.00
N TRP A 42 -8.34 -2.09 -16.54
CA TRP A 42 -9.25 -1.25 -15.73
C TRP A 42 -10.26 -2.07 -14.89
N LEU A 43 -10.86 -3.11 -15.49
CA LEU A 43 -11.86 -3.93 -14.81
C LEU A 43 -11.21 -4.84 -13.74
N TYR A 44 -9.97 -5.28 -13.99
CA TYR A 44 -9.24 -6.14 -13.05
C TYR A 44 -8.75 -5.38 -11.81
N ALA A 45 -8.25 -4.15 -11.96
CA ALA A 45 -7.89 -3.26 -10.85
C ALA A 45 -9.08 -3.03 -9.91
N GLN A 46 -10.26 -2.79 -10.48
CA GLN A 46 -11.49 -2.64 -9.73
C GLN A 46 -11.81 -3.92 -8.93
N THR A 47 -11.57 -5.11 -9.47
CA THR A 47 -11.77 -6.38 -8.76
C THR A 47 -10.71 -6.71 -7.70
N TYR A 48 -9.48 -6.21 -7.79
CA TYR A 48 -8.44 -6.46 -6.77
C TYR A 48 -8.78 -5.75 -5.44
N ILE A 49 -9.39 -4.55 -5.53
CA ILE A 49 -9.74 -3.74 -4.36
C ILE A 49 -11.19 -4.00 -3.88
N SER A 50 -12.09 -4.49 -4.76
CA SER A 50 -13.51 -4.71 -4.41
C SER A 50 -13.90 -6.13 -3.98
N LYS A 51 -12.97 -7.10 -3.97
CA LYS A 51 -13.25 -8.51 -3.62
C LYS A 51 -13.20 -8.84 -2.11
N LEU A 52 -13.60 -7.89 -1.25
CA LEU A 52 -13.86 -8.15 0.17
C LEU A 52 -15.33 -8.43 0.50
N ARG A 53 -16.20 -8.42 -0.51
CA ARG A 53 -17.52 -9.02 -0.36
C ARG A 53 -17.32 -10.54 -0.23
N LEU A 54 -17.74 -11.09 0.92
CA LEU A 54 -18.33 -12.43 1.13
C LEU A 54 -17.68 -13.33 2.21
N ALA A 55 -17.39 -12.83 3.42
CA ALA A 55 -17.28 -13.75 4.57
C ALA A 55 -17.70 -13.15 5.92
N ASP A 56 -17.30 -11.91 6.24
CA ASP A 56 -17.56 -11.29 7.55
C ASP A 56 -18.07 -9.84 7.39
N PRO A 57 -19.24 -9.47 7.92
CA PRO A 57 -19.72 -8.08 7.98
C PRO A 57 -18.75 -7.10 8.65
N SER A 58 -17.89 -7.56 9.57
CA SER A 58 -16.84 -6.73 10.20
C SER A 58 -15.76 -6.28 9.21
N LEU A 59 -15.61 -7.01 8.10
CA LEU A 59 -14.71 -6.71 7.00
C LEU A 59 -15.38 -5.89 5.88
N ALA A 60 -16.64 -5.47 6.07
CA ALA A 60 -17.32 -4.64 5.10
C ALA A 60 -16.75 -3.21 5.10
N LYS A 61 -16.75 -2.61 3.92
CA LYS A 61 -16.47 -1.18 3.74
C LYS A 61 -17.48 -0.36 4.57
N THR A 62 -17.03 0.67 5.27
CA THR A 62 -17.89 1.51 6.11
C THR A 62 -18.38 2.76 5.41
N LYS A 63 -17.69 3.21 4.34
CA LYS A 63 -18.01 4.43 3.60
C LYS A 63 -18.44 4.16 2.17
N ASN A 64 -19.53 4.80 1.75
CA ASN A 64 -19.93 4.90 0.35
C ASN A 64 -19.88 6.37 -0.06
N HIS A 65 -19.00 6.68 -1.00
CA HIS A 65 -18.82 8.06 -1.48
C HIS A 65 -19.66 8.28 -2.72
N GLU A 66 -20.37 9.40 -2.77
CA GLU A 66 -21.13 9.78 -3.96
C GLU A 66 -20.19 9.94 -5.16
N THR A 67 -20.61 9.44 -6.33
CA THR A 67 -19.82 9.55 -7.56
C THR A 67 -19.43 11.01 -7.82
N ALA A 68 -18.17 11.23 -8.20
CA ALA A 68 -17.60 12.57 -8.43
C ALA A 68 -17.52 13.50 -7.21
N SER A 69 -17.92 13.06 -6.00
CA SER A 69 -17.60 13.78 -4.77
C SER A 69 -16.09 13.81 -4.51
N LEU A 70 -15.61 14.79 -3.73
CA LEU A 70 -14.19 14.88 -3.39
C LEU A 70 -13.67 13.58 -2.70
N PRO A 71 -14.34 12.98 -1.70
CA PRO A 71 -13.92 11.70 -1.13
C PRO A 71 -13.84 10.56 -2.14
N PHE A 72 -14.75 10.52 -3.13
CA PHE A 72 -14.70 9.55 -4.23
C PHE A 72 -13.47 9.75 -5.11
N LEU A 73 -13.14 10.99 -5.47
CA LEU A 73 -11.98 11.31 -6.29
C LEU A 73 -10.66 11.02 -5.55
N VAL A 74 -10.57 11.40 -4.27
CA VAL A 74 -9.41 11.10 -3.41
C VAL A 74 -9.22 9.60 -3.26
N GLU A 75 -10.30 8.86 -2.96
CA GLU A 75 -10.21 7.41 -2.77
C GLU A 75 -9.71 6.70 -4.06
N ASN A 76 -10.24 7.10 -5.22
CA ASN A 76 -9.80 6.52 -6.49
C ASN A 76 -8.36 6.93 -6.87
N LEU A 77 -7.96 8.17 -6.58
CA LEU A 77 -6.60 8.63 -6.86
C LEU A 77 -5.56 7.80 -6.06
N VAL A 78 -5.78 7.61 -4.75
CA VAL A 78 -4.88 6.81 -3.91
C VAL A 78 -4.84 5.35 -4.37
N LYS A 79 -6.00 4.74 -4.65
CA LYS A 79 -6.08 3.36 -5.15
C LYS A 79 -5.34 3.18 -6.47
N ASN A 80 -5.48 4.13 -7.40
CA ASN A 80 -4.74 4.08 -8.65
C ASN A 80 -3.24 4.27 -8.43
N TRP A 81 -2.84 5.22 -7.59
CA TRP A 81 -1.44 5.46 -7.24
C TRP A 81 -0.78 4.20 -6.64
N GLU A 82 -1.47 3.50 -5.73
CA GLU A 82 -0.95 2.27 -5.11
C GLU A 82 -0.74 1.14 -6.14
N ILE A 83 -1.66 1.02 -7.12
CA ILE A 83 -1.52 0.08 -8.23
C ILE A 83 -0.32 0.45 -9.11
N GLU A 84 -0.16 1.72 -9.45
CA GLU A 84 1.00 2.19 -10.21
C GLU A 84 2.30 1.89 -9.45
N ALA A 85 2.35 2.24 -8.17
CA ALA A 85 3.51 2.03 -7.31
C ALA A 85 3.90 0.57 -7.09
N SER A 86 2.93 -0.34 -7.13
CA SER A 86 3.17 -1.77 -6.88
C SER A 86 3.49 -2.56 -8.14
N PHE A 87 3.05 -2.10 -9.32
CA PHE A 87 3.06 -2.92 -10.54
C PHE A 87 3.71 -2.27 -11.75
N LYS A 88 3.99 -0.95 -11.75
CA LYS A 88 4.69 -0.28 -12.84
C LYS A 88 6.16 -0.08 -12.46
N PRO A 89 7.09 -0.80 -13.09
CA PRO A 89 8.52 -0.73 -12.76
C PRO A 89 9.18 0.56 -13.27
N ASP A 90 8.57 1.24 -14.23
CA ASP A 90 9.02 2.52 -14.74
C ASP A 90 8.14 3.65 -14.19
N ILE A 91 8.78 4.65 -13.58
CA ILE A 91 8.11 5.82 -13.01
C ILE A 91 7.48 6.66 -14.12
N SER A 92 8.02 6.67 -15.34
CA SER A 92 7.42 7.41 -16.44
C SER A 92 6.02 6.91 -16.81
N ASP A 93 5.68 5.67 -16.43
CA ASP A 93 4.34 5.12 -16.64
C ASP A 93 3.33 5.55 -15.57
N TRP A 94 3.76 6.20 -14.49
CA TRP A 94 2.88 6.62 -13.40
C TRP A 94 2.14 7.90 -13.77
N ARG A 95 0.82 7.81 -13.97
CA ARG A 95 0.01 8.94 -14.42
C ARG A 95 -0.59 9.72 -13.26
N THR A 96 -0.60 9.13 -12.06
CA THR A 96 -1.17 9.73 -10.85
C THR A 96 -0.28 10.77 -10.20
N ILE A 97 0.98 10.90 -10.61
CA ILE A 97 1.98 11.77 -9.98
C ILE A 97 2.41 12.91 -10.92
N ASP A 98 2.83 14.02 -10.31
CA ASP A 98 3.63 15.05 -10.98
C ASP A 98 5.10 14.64 -10.82
N HIS A 99 5.66 14.00 -11.85
CA HIS A 99 7.00 13.42 -11.80
C HIS A 99 8.08 14.40 -11.35
N SER A 100 7.92 15.69 -11.66
CA SER A 100 8.93 16.70 -11.35
C SER A 100 8.96 17.09 -9.87
N ASN A 101 7.83 16.92 -9.17
CA ASN A 101 7.67 17.39 -7.80
C ASN A 101 7.40 16.24 -6.80
N TYR A 102 7.14 15.02 -7.29
CA TYR A 102 6.66 13.91 -6.48
C TYR A 102 7.60 13.56 -5.31
N THR A 103 7.04 13.61 -4.09
CA THR A 103 7.69 13.08 -2.88
C THR A 103 6.73 12.32 -1.98
N PHE A 104 7.25 11.36 -1.21
CA PHE A 104 6.51 10.60 -0.21
C PHE A 104 7.23 10.62 1.14
N SER A 105 6.52 10.92 2.24
CA SER A 105 7.06 10.85 3.60
C SER A 105 6.07 10.22 4.57
N VAL A 106 6.60 9.71 5.68
CA VAL A 106 5.83 9.10 6.76
C VAL A 106 6.25 9.68 8.10
N ASN A 107 5.27 10.01 8.95
CA ASN A 107 5.47 10.41 10.35
C ASN A 107 6.51 11.54 10.54
N GLY A 108 6.51 12.53 9.65
CA GLY A 108 7.47 13.66 9.68
C GLY A 108 8.90 13.30 9.26
N GLY A 109 9.12 12.09 8.73
CA GLY A 109 10.39 11.66 8.17
C GLY A 109 10.76 12.41 6.87
N PRO A 110 12.00 12.25 6.39
CA PRO A 110 12.47 12.93 5.19
C PRO A 110 11.69 12.50 3.95
N PRO A 111 11.39 13.42 3.02
CA PRO A 111 10.72 13.10 1.76
C PRO A 111 11.59 12.15 0.92
N GLN A 112 10.96 11.10 0.40
CA GLN A 112 11.54 10.09 -0.48
C GLN A 112 11.04 10.29 -1.92
N SER A 113 11.89 9.99 -2.90
CA SER A 113 11.52 10.02 -4.32
C SER A 113 10.78 8.75 -4.74
N ALA A 114 10.14 8.79 -5.91
CA ALA A 114 9.50 7.61 -6.49
C ALA A 114 10.52 6.49 -6.80
N GLU A 115 11.73 6.85 -7.23
CA GLU A 115 12.83 5.92 -7.49
C GLU A 115 13.24 5.19 -6.22
N HIS A 116 13.34 5.92 -5.11
CA HIS A 116 13.64 5.31 -3.83
C HIS A 116 12.53 4.33 -3.42
N MET A 117 11.26 4.73 -3.51
CA MET A 117 10.14 3.84 -3.19
C MET A 117 10.11 2.56 -4.03
N LEU A 118 10.38 2.66 -5.33
CA LEU A 118 10.48 1.49 -6.21
C LEU A 118 11.65 0.58 -5.84
N SER A 119 12.78 1.16 -5.43
CA SER A 119 13.97 0.41 -5.03
C SER A 119 13.76 -0.35 -3.72
N VAL A 120 13.16 0.28 -2.71
CA VAL A 120 13.05 -0.33 -1.37
C VAL A 120 11.75 -1.11 -1.18
N GLY A 121 10.68 -0.72 -1.86
CA GLY A 121 9.34 -1.26 -1.66
C GLY A 121 8.51 -0.46 -0.66
N THR A 122 7.19 -0.43 -0.86
CA THR A 122 6.26 0.38 -0.05
C THR A 122 6.27 0.01 1.44
N TYR A 123 6.30 -1.28 1.80
CA TYR A 123 6.37 -1.70 3.21
C TYR A 123 7.67 -1.27 3.90
N ASN A 124 8.79 -1.38 3.19
CA ASN A 124 10.10 -0.97 3.70
C ASN A 124 10.23 0.55 3.86
N ALA A 125 9.51 1.31 3.05
CA ALA A 125 9.47 2.76 3.14
C ALA A 125 8.67 3.27 4.35
N ILE A 126 7.75 2.48 4.90
CA ILE A 126 6.79 2.94 5.93
C ILE A 126 6.95 2.27 7.30
N ILE A 127 7.65 1.15 7.40
CA ILE A 127 7.84 0.40 8.66
C ILE A 127 9.30 0.51 9.08
N ALA A 128 9.56 1.24 10.18
CA ALA A 128 10.89 1.26 10.79
C ALA A 128 11.25 -0.11 11.40
N PRO A 129 12.55 -0.46 11.49
CA PRO A 129 13.01 -1.66 12.20
C PRO A 129 12.41 -1.76 13.60
N ASN A 130 11.89 -2.93 13.94
CA ASN A 130 11.28 -3.23 15.22
C ASN A 130 11.37 -4.73 15.53
N GLU A 131 10.84 -5.13 16.68
CA GLU A 131 10.94 -6.51 17.16
C GLU A 131 10.20 -7.57 16.32
N PHE A 132 9.36 -7.15 15.39
CA PHE A 132 8.64 -8.01 14.45
C PHE A 132 9.25 -7.99 13.05
N TYR A 133 9.79 -6.85 12.63
CA TYR A 133 10.13 -6.59 11.23
C TYR A 133 11.33 -5.66 11.09
N SER A 134 12.20 -5.93 10.10
CA SER A 134 13.26 -5.00 9.69
C SER A 134 13.36 -4.87 8.17
N PRO A 135 13.27 -3.63 7.62
CA PRO A 135 13.60 -3.36 6.23
C PRO A 135 15.02 -3.78 5.82
N GLU A 136 15.95 -3.85 6.78
CA GLU A 136 17.34 -4.27 6.52
C GLU A 136 17.45 -5.77 6.23
N HIS A 137 16.45 -6.55 6.63
CA HIS A 137 16.43 -8.01 6.49
C HIS A 137 15.30 -8.51 5.58
N ALA A 138 14.53 -7.60 4.96
CA ALA A 138 13.45 -7.92 4.05
C ALA A 138 13.56 -7.09 2.77
N ASP A 139 13.76 -7.75 1.63
CA ASP A 139 13.65 -7.13 0.32
C ASP A 139 12.18 -6.94 -0.11
N PHE A 140 11.95 -6.29 -1.26
CA PHE A 140 10.61 -6.07 -1.79
C PHE A 140 9.81 -7.39 -1.97
N ALA A 141 10.45 -8.45 -2.45
CA ALA A 141 9.76 -9.70 -2.72
C ALA A 141 9.36 -10.43 -1.43
N SER A 142 10.23 -10.46 -0.44
CA SER A 142 10.01 -11.11 0.85
C SER A 142 8.99 -10.36 1.71
N SER A 143 9.08 -9.02 1.78
CA SER A 143 8.11 -8.19 2.49
C SER A 143 6.70 -8.33 1.92
N HIS A 144 6.56 -8.23 0.59
CA HIS A 144 5.28 -8.38 -0.09
C HIS A 144 4.72 -9.80 0.10
N LYS A 145 5.58 -10.82 0.04
CA LYS A 145 5.19 -12.22 0.30
C LYS A 145 4.72 -12.43 1.74
N THR A 146 5.38 -11.84 2.73
CA THR A 146 5.01 -11.95 4.15
C THR A 146 3.62 -11.37 4.38
N PHE A 147 3.39 -10.11 4.03
CA PHE A 147 2.11 -9.45 4.31
C PHE A 147 0.96 -10.01 3.46
N LYS A 148 1.18 -10.26 2.16
CA LYS A 148 0.16 -10.83 1.27
C LYS A 148 -0.21 -12.27 1.63
N ARG A 149 0.73 -13.07 2.12
CA ARG A 149 0.41 -14.42 2.58
C ARG A 149 -0.42 -14.38 3.87
N MET A 150 -0.02 -13.54 4.82
CA MET A 150 -0.71 -13.37 6.10
C MET A 150 -2.14 -12.84 5.90
N MET A 151 -2.29 -11.79 5.10
CA MET A 151 -3.55 -11.14 4.76
C MET A 151 -3.73 -11.10 3.23
N PRO A 152 -4.34 -12.15 2.62
CA PRO A 152 -4.57 -12.20 1.18
C PRO A 152 -5.43 -11.07 0.63
N ALA A 153 -6.23 -10.42 1.49
CA ALA A 153 -7.00 -9.23 1.19
C ALA A 153 -6.75 -8.19 2.28
N PHE A 154 -6.27 -7.01 1.89
CA PHE A 154 -6.06 -5.86 2.76
C PHE A 154 -6.69 -4.65 2.09
N ALA A 155 -7.94 -4.36 2.45
CA ALA A 155 -8.71 -3.29 1.86
C ALA A 155 -8.14 -1.92 2.20
N TRP A 156 -8.62 -0.92 1.47
CA TRP A 156 -8.41 0.48 1.81
C TRP A 156 -9.65 1.33 1.53
N GLU A 157 -9.96 2.27 2.43
CA GLU A 157 -11.02 3.27 2.26
C GLU A 157 -10.65 4.64 2.82
N VAL A 158 -11.22 5.69 2.24
CA VAL A 158 -11.24 7.02 2.83
C VAL A 158 -12.39 7.10 3.84
N LEU A 159 -12.07 7.45 5.10
CA LEU A 159 -13.04 7.62 6.17
C LEU A 159 -13.66 9.02 6.18
N GLU A 160 -12.84 10.04 5.93
CA GLU A 160 -13.21 11.45 5.99
C GLU A 160 -12.21 12.31 5.20
N VAL A 161 -12.68 13.40 4.60
CA VAL A 161 -11.83 14.41 3.93
C VAL A 161 -11.99 15.73 4.65
N TYR A 162 -10.88 16.31 5.09
CA TYR A 162 -10.81 17.53 5.88
C TYR A 162 -10.57 18.78 5.03
N SER A 163 -9.91 18.65 3.87
CA SER A 163 -9.64 19.78 2.97
C SER A 163 -9.59 19.38 1.50
N GLY A 164 -9.86 20.34 0.61
CA GLY A 164 -9.80 20.18 -0.84
C GLY A 164 -8.47 20.60 -1.45
N PRO A 165 -8.29 20.41 -2.78
CA PRO A 165 -7.10 20.84 -3.51
C PRO A 165 -6.77 22.33 -3.32
N PRO A 166 -5.50 22.74 -3.37
CA PRO A 166 -4.34 21.92 -3.74
C PRO A 166 -3.75 21.10 -2.59
N LEU A 167 -4.21 21.28 -1.35
CA LEU A 167 -3.70 20.58 -0.17
C LEU A 167 -4.82 19.78 0.50
N VAL A 168 -4.92 18.50 0.16
CA VAL A 168 -5.98 17.59 0.58
C VAL A 168 -5.54 16.83 1.81
N ALA A 169 -6.22 17.01 2.94
CA ALA A 169 -6.04 16.22 4.14
C ALA A 169 -7.22 15.25 4.28
N PHE A 170 -6.94 13.99 4.57
CA PHE A 170 -7.98 12.97 4.70
C PHE A 170 -7.58 11.86 5.68
N LYS A 171 -8.57 11.30 6.36
CA LYS A 171 -8.44 10.12 7.22
C LYS A 171 -8.75 8.86 6.40
N TRP A 172 -7.99 7.80 6.62
CA TRP A 172 -8.14 6.54 5.91
C TRP A 172 -8.05 5.33 6.84
N ARG A 173 -8.40 4.16 6.31
CA ARG A 173 -8.35 2.86 6.97
C ARG A 173 -7.84 1.78 6.01
N HIS A 174 -6.91 0.95 6.46
CA HIS A 174 -6.64 -0.37 5.88
C HIS A 174 -7.17 -1.46 6.80
N TRP A 175 -7.74 -2.53 6.25
CA TRP A 175 -8.16 -3.67 7.07
C TRP A 175 -8.13 -5.00 6.32
N GLY A 176 -7.92 -6.09 7.04
CA GLY A 176 -7.90 -7.44 6.49
C GLY A 176 -7.88 -8.51 7.56
N GLU A 177 -8.25 -9.73 7.19
CA GLU A 177 -8.26 -10.87 8.11
C GLU A 177 -6.88 -11.55 8.13
N MET A 178 -6.33 -11.82 9.33
CA MET A 178 -5.09 -12.60 9.48
C MET A 178 -5.36 -14.09 9.27
N LYS A 179 -5.37 -14.52 7.99
CA LYS A 179 -5.72 -15.88 7.57
C LYS A 179 -4.58 -16.89 7.70
N ARG A 180 -3.34 -16.43 7.73
CA ARG A 180 -2.14 -17.29 7.79
C ARG A 180 -1.12 -16.71 8.75
N ASP A 181 -0.23 -17.57 9.21
CA ASP A 181 0.82 -17.20 10.13
C ASP A 181 1.67 -16.05 9.59
N TYR A 182 1.99 -15.10 10.46
CA TYR A 182 2.99 -14.09 10.20
C TYR A 182 4.37 -14.72 10.31
N VAL A 183 5.23 -14.50 9.32
CA VAL A 183 6.63 -14.93 9.34
C VAL A 183 7.51 -13.83 8.74
N SER A 184 8.46 -13.32 9.52
CA SER A 184 9.45 -12.35 9.06
C SER A 184 10.74 -12.40 9.88
N LEU A 185 11.68 -11.51 9.54
CA LEU A 185 12.90 -11.26 10.31
C LEU A 185 12.77 -9.91 11.03
N ASN A 186 13.09 -9.89 12.33
CA ASN A 186 13.09 -8.67 13.13
C ASN A 186 14.37 -7.84 12.96
N ASP A 187 14.47 -6.73 13.68
CA ASP A 187 15.65 -5.85 13.81
C ASP A 187 16.97 -6.53 14.17
N LYS A 188 16.93 -7.74 14.74
CA LYS A 188 18.11 -8.54 15.08
C LYS A 188 18.42 -9.65 14.06
N GLY A 189 17.65 -9.72 12.98
CA GLY A 189 17.73 -10.80 12.00
C GLY A 189 17.16 -12.14 12.52
N GLU A 190 16.42 -12.13 13.63
CA GLU A 190 15.80 -13.32 14.20
C GLU A 190 14.46 -13.60 13.51
N LYS A 191 14.17 -14.87 13.28
CA LYS A 191 12.89 -15.28 12.69
C LYS A 191 11.76 -15.15 13.71
N VAL A 192 10.82 -14.25 13.42
CA VAL A 192 9.57 -14.10 14.16
C VAL A 192 8.49 -14.90 13.45
N THR A 193 7.76 -15.71 14.21
CA THR A 193 6.58 -16.46 13.72
C THR A 193 5.43 -16.26 14.69
N VAL A 194 4.30 -15.77 14.20
CA VAL A 194 3.08 -15.59 15.00
C VAL A 194 1.95 -16.40 14.34
N PRO A 195 1.35 -17.38 15.05
CA PRO A 195 0.25 -18.18 14.51
C PRO A 195 -0.95 -17.32 14.12
N ALA A 196 -1.62 -17.68 13.02
CA ALA A 196 -2.86 -17.04 12.61
C ALA A 196 -3.93 -17.17 13.70
N HIS A 197 -4.55 -16.05 14.07
CA HIS A 197 -5.70 -16.03 14.98
C HIS A 197 -7.02 -15.71 14.27
N GLY A 198 -7.01 -15.43 12.96
CA GLY A 198 -8.23 -15.20 12.17
C GLY A 198 -8.97 -13.90 12.49
N ALA A 199 -8.42 -13.04 13.36
CA ALA A 199 -9.04 -11.75 13.66
C ALA A 199 -8.71 -10.71 12.59
N THR A 200 -9.52 -9.67 12.54
CA THR A 200 -9.32 -8.51 11.66
C THR A 200 -8.18 -7.66 12.19
N ILE A 201 -7.22 -7.36 11.31
CA ILE A 201 -6.23 -6.31 11.47
C ILE A 201 -6.81 -5.05 10.82
N ASP A 202 -6.82 -3.94 11.54
CA ASP A 202 -7.45 -2.67 11.18
C ASP A 202 -6.56 -1.50 11.60
N ILE A 203 -5.91 -0.86 10.63
CA ILE A 203 -5.04 0.29 10.86
C ILE A 203 -5.62 1.54 10.22
N GLN A 204 -5.43 2.67 10.89
CA GLN A 204 -5.92 3.96 10.44
C GLN A 204 -4.80 4.98 10.47
N GLY A 205 -4.95 6.01 9.65
CA GLY A 205 -4.03 7.13 9.61
C GLY A 205 -4.67 8.34 8.96
N VAL A 206 -3.86 9.39 8.86
CA VAL A 206 -4.18 10.63 8.17
C VAL A 206 -3.12 10.88 7.12
N THR A 207 -3.52 11.35 5.96
CA THR A 207 -2.60 11.75 4.90
C THR A 207 -2.89 13.18 4.50
N ILE A 208 -1.82 13.96 4.30
CA ILE A 208 -1.83 15.26 3.69
C ILE A 208 -1.17 15.12 2.32
N ALA A 209 -1.94 15.35 1.26
CA ALA A 209 -1.48 15.25 -0.11
C ALA A 209 -1.56 16.61 -0.82
N ARG A 210 -0.46 17.05 -1.43
CA ARG A 210 -0.47 18.16 -2.38
C ARG A 210 -0.74 17.64 -3.78
N VAL A 211 -1.66 18.27 -4.48
CA VAL A 211 -1.98 17.96 -5.89
C VAL A 211 -1.90 19.21 -6.76
N ASN A 212 -1.53 19.01 -8.03
CA ASN A 212 -1.56 20.08 -9.03
C ASN A 212 -2.98 20.27 -9.61
N ALA A 213 -3.14 21.24 -10.53
CA ALA A 213 -4.43 21.54 -11.16
C ALA A 213 -5.03 20.38 -11.98
N SER A 214 -4.19 19.41 -12.39
CA SER A 214 -4.59 18.20 -13.10
C SER A 214 -4.84 17.01 -12.16
N MET A 215 -4.93 17.25 -10.84
CA MET A 215 -5.10 16.22 -9.80
C MET A 215 -3.98 15.18 -9.76
N GLN A 216 -2.77 15.57 -10.19
CA GLN A 216 -1.59 14.74 -10.03
C GLN A 216 -0.90 15.05 -8.70
N ILE A 217 -0.41 14.01 -8.04
CA ILE A 217 0.21 14.08 -6.72
C ILE A 217 1.60 14.70 -6.81
N GLN A 218 1.82 15.78 -6.07
CA GLN A 218 3.12 16.42 -5.90
C GLN A 218 3.79 15.98 -4.60
N SER A 219 3.04 15.85 -3.50
CA SER A 219 3.62 15.33 -2.26
C SER A 219 2.60 14.55 -1.47
N ILE A 220 3.04 13.49 -0.81
CA ILE A 220 2.25 12.71 0.15
C ILE A 220 2.99 12.72 1.47
N GLU A 221 2.32 13.11 2.53
CA GLU A 221 2.78 12.92 3.90
C GLU A 221 1.75 12.13 4.67
N THR A 222 2.13 10.94 5.16
CA THR A 222 1.22 10.03 5.86
C THR A 222 1.61 9.89 7.32
N PHE A 223 0.61 10.00 8.19
CA PHE A 223 0.73 9.88 9.63
C PHE A 223 -0.10 8.70 10.12
N PHE A 224 0.55 7.73 10.74
CA PHE A 224 -0.10 6.57 11.34
C PHE A 224 0.82 5.92 12.37
N ASP A 225 0.27 5.06 13.21
CA ASP A 225 1.05 4.27 14.14
C ASP A 225 1.59 3.00 13.44
N PRO A 226 2.90 2.92 13.14
CA PRO A 226 3.46 1.78 12.41
C PRO A 226 3.48 0.50 13.23
N LEU A 227 3.30 0.58 14.57
CA LEU A 227 3.29 -0.57 15.45
C LEU A 227 1.88 -1.11 15.69
N GLU A 228 0.83 -0.37 15.35
CA GLU A 228 -0.56 -0.79 15.57
C GLU A 228 -0.88 -2.12 14.88
N MET A 229 -0.42 -2.29 13.63
CA MET A 229 -0.55 -3.56 12.92
C MET A 229 0.08 -4.72 13.71
N PHE A 230 1.28 -4.52 14.26
CA PHE A 230 2.00 -5.58 14.97
C PHE A 230 1.38 -5.93 16.32
N ARG A 231 0.83 -4.95 17.04
CA ARG A 231 0.02 -5.21 18.24
C ARG A 231 -1.20 -6.06 17.93
N GLN A 232 -1.80 -5.87 16.76
CA GLN A 232 -2.94 -6.68 16.32
C GLN A 232 -2.52 -8.06 15.77
N ILE A 233 -1.34 -8.19 15.17
CA ILE A 233 -0.74 -9.48 14.78
C ILE A 233 -0.46 -10.35 16.02
N ALA A 234 0.05 -9.73 17.08
CA ALA A 234 0.48 -10.41 18.29
C ALA A 234 -0.06 -9.72 19.55
N PRO A 235 -1.38 -9.81 19.82
CA PRO A 235 -2.01 -9.11 20.95
C PRO A 235 -1.48 -9.56 22.32
N ASN A 236 -0.88 -10.75 22.39
CA ASN A 236 -0.27 -11.31 23.60
C ASN A 236 1.27 -11.29 23.54
N GLY A 237 1.86 -10.51 22.62
CA GLY A 237 3.30 -10.49 22.35
C GLY A 237 3.79 -11.63 21.44
N ILE A 238 5.07 -11.58 21.07
CA ILE A 238 5.70 -12.60 20.22
C ILE A 238 5.80 -13.93 20.98
N PRO A 239 5.25 -15.04 20.45
CA PRO A 239 5.35 -16.35 21.10
C PRO A 239 6.80 -16.73 21.41
N GLY A 240 7.06 -17.16 22.64
CA GLY A 240 8.39 -17.57 23.09
C GLY A 240 9.33 -16.43 23.50
N LYS A 241 8.91 -15.17 23.37
CA LYS A 241 9.63 -14.02 23.90
C LYS A 241 9.02 -13.64 25.25
N THR A 242 9.80 -13.76 26.33
CA THR A 242 9.34 -13.30 27.66
C THR A 242 9.23 -11.78 27.60
N THR A 243 8.02 -11.24 27.77
CA THR A 243 7.84 -9.81 28.01
C THR A 243 8.49 -9.50 29.35
N VAL A 244 9.67 -8.87 29.32
CA VAL A 244 10.15 -8.17 30.52
C VAL A 244 9.19 -7.02 30.68
N ALA A 245 8.29 -7.12 31.66
CA ALA A 245 7.44 -6.00 32.02
C ALA A 245 8.34 -4.78 32.26
N PRO A 246 7.98 -3.58 31.78
CA PRO A 246 8.69 -2.39 32.23
C PRO A 246 8.54 -2.35 33.74
N GLU A 247 9.68 -2.41 34.46
CA GLU A 247 9.68 -2.20 35.90
C GLU A 247 8.94 -0.89 36.15
N GLY A 248 7.85 -0.99 36.91
CA GLY A 248 6.99 0.14 37.26
C GLY A 248 7.77 1.13 38.12
N GLY A 249 8.49 2.04 37.47
CA GLY A 249 8.86 3.32 38.02
C GLY A 249 7.62 4.20 37.98
N ALA A 250 6.85 4.22 39.07
CA ALA A 250 5.80 5.20 39.27
C ALA A 250 6.42 6.59 39.41
N GLU A 251 6.73 7.25 38.29
CA GLU A 251 6.90 8.70 38.28
C GLU A 251 5.52 9.33 38.38
N ALA A 252 5.13 9.65 39.61
CA ALA A 252 3.93 10.40 39.90
C ALA A 252 3.95 11.75 39.16
N CYS A 253 2.88 12.05 38.41
CA CYS A 253 2.65 13.36 37.80
C CYS A 253 2.73 14.46 38.88
N PRO A 254 3.66 15.43 38.78
CA PRO A 254 3.82 16.50 39.77
C PRO A 254 2.67 17.53 39.77
N PHE A 255 1.66 17.35 38.89
CA PHE A 255 0.59 18.33 38.70
C PHE A 255 -0.63 18.15 39.63
N LEU A 256 -0.66 17.14 40.49
CA LEU A 256 -1.77 16.89 41.41
C LEU A 256 -1.50 17.30 42.87
N ALA A 257 -0.32 17.82 43.18
CA ALA A 257 -0.01 18.37 44.51
C ALA A 257 -0.35 19.88 44.55
N GLY A 258 -1.63 20.21 44.62
CA GLY A 258 -2.03 21.60 44.88
C GLY A 258 -3.49 21.89 44.62
N LYS A 259 -4.32 21.69 45.65
CA LYS A 259 -5.42 22.60 46.01
C LYS A 259 -5.88 22.25 47.43
N GLU A 260 -5.70 23.23 48.32
CA GLU A 260 -6.26 23.30 49.68
C GLU A 260 -7.80 23.17 49.67
#